data_AF-A0CN15-F1
#
_entry.id   AF-A0CN15-F1
#
_cell.length_a   1.000
_cell.length_b   1.000
_cell.length_c   1.000
_cell.angle_alpha   90.00
_cell.angle_beta   90.00
_cell.angle_gamma   90.00
#
_symmetry.space_group_name_H-M   'P 1'
#
loop_
_entity.id
_entity.type
_entity.pdbx_description
1 polymer ?
#
loop_
_entity_poly.entity_id
_entity_poly.type
_entity_poly.pdbx_seq_one_letter_code
_entity_poly.pdbx_strand_id
1 'polypeptide(L)'
;MYKNLTSLIQRPLSFLFNRTIRSLVYSDQKTKRKSKKQSGLSALDELLFRYTKPDQQFLDAKYGFNAQFVVYETNSNYCDLSKSYSGENDERYQSNYKSIVLPLIMIYGCHLYMNDETKCFFGSSSLKKNQLEQRVVLLQYAANNPIEDRYKVSQLKNINGYVVSVFDGHGGWQLAELAMNILHEKIDQYVLRNQEKILNQDDLIQQSISQAYSDVEEEFYKVALQAYNMGFPSVARVGSCALTAIVVGNKVYSANLGDSKGIIVNVNNKTNEKSYKKINHTLNANSKKEQRRLKSVFSDDDIVVCKSGNKSCYVKGRLQPTRSLGDFRLKFQEFNNPKNVAEDKGYLKSITNFKGPYISSTPDQQVFEIQKGDRYLVLGSDGLWDELTKSEISKIVQKNQHNKDEIIKQIFEESLSHAAKSNKMSDEDIRKIPLGKRRKLHDDITVIVVDLQGQV
;
A
#
# COMPACT_ATOMS: atom_id res chain seq x y z
N MET A 1 -0.13 -39.09 54.20
CA MET A 1 -1.30 -38.65 55.00
C MET A 1 -1.90 -37.43 54.33
N TYR A 2 -3.21 -37.49 54.08
CA TYR A 2 -4.19 -36.42 53.81
C TYR A 2 -3.85 -35.33 52.76
N LYS A 3 -4.51 -35.31 51.59
CA LYS A 3 -5.94 -35.01 51.28
C LYS A 3 -6.30 -33.52 51.27
N ASN A 4 -6.89 -33.15 50.13
CA ASN A 4 -7.94 -32.15 49.90
C ASN A 4 -7.56 -30.66 49.84
N LEU A 5 -7.49 -30.15 48.61
CA LEU A 5 -8.36 -29.06 48.18
C LEU A 5 -8.76 -29.28 46.72
N THR A 6 -9.98 -29.79 46.55
CA THR A 6 -10.70 -29.90 45.27
C THR A 6 -11.38 -28.58 44.89
N SER A 7 -11.55 -28.46 43.57
CA SER A 7 -12.48 -27.61 42.81
C SER A 7 -12.17 -26.12 42.68
N LEU A 8 -11.68 -25.73 41.49
CA LEU A 8 -12.36 -24.73 40.66
C LEU A 8 -11.88 -24.81 39.19
N ILE A 9 -12.85 -24.95 38.28
CA ILE A 9 -12.82 -24.54 36.86
C ILE A 9 -11.99 -25.39 35.87
N GLN A 10 -12.59 -26.49 35.41
CA GLN A 10 -12.53 -26.86 33.99
C GLN A 10 -13.97 -26.93 33.45
N ARG A 11 -14.32 -25.98 32.57
CA ARG A 11 -15.42 -26.13 31.61
C ARG A 11 -14.93 -25.60 30.26
N PRO A 12 -15.12 -26.34 29.16
CA PRO A 12 -14.74 -25.86 27.84
C PRO A 12 -15.70 -24.77 27.37
N LEU A 13 -15.14 -23.69 26.81
CA LEU A 13 -15.83 -22.58 26.15
C LEU A 13 -16.71 -23.00 24.94
N SER A 14 -16.74 -24.28 24.59
CA SER A 14 -17.55 -24.85 23.50
C SER A 14 -19.04 -25.02 23.84
N PHE A 15 -19.46 -24.85 25.09
CA PHE A 15 -20.86 -25.08 25.50
C PHE A 15 -21.72 -23.80 25.59
N LEU A 16 -21.10 -22.62 25.77
CA LEU A 16 -21.84 -21.34 25.85
C LEU A 16 -22.12 -20.72 24.47
N PHE A 17 -21.29 -21.00 23.46
CA PHE A 17 -21.49 -20.49 22.10
C PHE A 17 -22.65 -21.19 21.35
N ASN A 18 -22.93 -22.46 21.68
CA ASN A 18 -23.95 -23.25 21.00
C ASN A 18 -25.40 -22.96 21.46
N ARG A 19 -25.60 -22.30 22.60
CA ARG A 19 -26.94 -21.96 23.11
C ARG A 19 -27.49 -20.66 22.51
N THR A 20 -26.62 -19.69 22.26
CA THR A 20 -26.97 -18.38 21.68
C THR A 20 -27.34 -18.49 20.20
N ILE A 21 -26.68 -19.39 19.44
CA ILE A 21 -27.01 -19.62 18.03
C ILE A 21 -28.30 -20.45 17.87
N ARG A 22 -28.60 -21.37 18.80
CA ARG A 22 -29.87 -22.12 18.76
C ARG A 22 -31.10 -21.28 19.11
N SER A 23 -31.00 -20.24 19.94
CA SER A 23 -32.14 -19.35 20.21
C SER A 23 -32.44 -18.42 19.04
N LEU A 24 -31.41 -17.99 18.30
CA LEU A 24 -31.57 -17.13 17.11
C LEU A 24 -32.18 -17.89 15.91
N VAL A 25 -31.91 -19.20 15.80
CA VAL A 25 -32.48 -20.03 14.71
C VAL A 25 -33.92 -20.49 15.03
N TYR A 26 -34.33 -20.55 16.30
CA TYR A 26 -35.69 -20.95 16.69
C TYR A 26 -36.72 -19.81 16.70
N SER A 27 -36.29 -18.54 16.76
CA SER A 27 -37.23 -17.40 16.68
C SER A 27 -37.67 -17.06 15.26
N ASP A 28 -36.92 -17.51 14.24
CA ASP A 28 -37.17 -17.15 12.83
C ASP A 28 -38.14 -18.11 12.09
N GLN A 29 -38.58 -19.18 12.75
CA GLN A 29 -39.56 -20.13 12.18
C GLN A 29 -41.01 -19.91 12.63
N LYS A 30 -41.31 -18.93 13.52
CA LYS A 30 -42.69 -18.68 14.00
C LYS A 30 -43.37 -17.42 13.47
N THR A 31 -42.71 -16.60 12.66
CA THR A 31 -43.28 -15.35 12.13
C THR A 31 -43.30 -15.30 10.61
N LYS A 32 -43.69 -16.40 9.95
CA LYS A 32 -44.31 -16.35 8.62
C LYS A 32 -45.82 -16.44 8.76
N ARG A 33 -46.49 -15.30 8.96
CA ARG A 33 -47.90 -15.11 8.60
C ARG A 33 -48.28 -13.62 8.64
N LYS A 34 -48.65 -13.13 7.45
CA LYS A 34 -49.52 -11.98 7.13
C LYS A 34 -48.90 -10.57 6.96
N SER A 35 -49.26 -10.02 5.80
CA SER A 35 -49.50 -8.60 5.41
C SER A 35 -48.34 -7.59 5.33
N LYS A 36 -47.96 -7.34 4.07
CA LYS A 36 -47.71 -6.06 3.35
C LYS A 36 -47.60 -4.73 4.14
N LYS A 37 -46.56 -3.99 3.70
CA LYS A 37 -46.40 -2.51 3.59
C LYS A 37 -46.40 -1.70 4.90
N GLN A 38 -45.21 -1.42 5.44
CA GLN A 38 -44.59 -0.07 5.55
C GLN A 38 -43.35 -0.15 6.45
N SER A 39 -42.33 0.65 6.07
CA SER A 39 -41.26 1.24 6.91
C SER A 39 -40.71 0.45 8.10
N GLY A 40 -39.44 0.05 8.00
CA GLY A 40 -38.67 -0.41 9.15
C GLY A 40 -37.25 -0.82 8.77
N LEU A 41 -36.39 0.16 8.46
CA LEU A 41 -34.95 -0.04 8.61
C LEU A 41 -34.68 -0.18 10.12
N SER A 42 -34.11 -1.31 10.50
CA SER A 42 -33.84 -1.68 11.89
C SER A 42 -32.61 -0.95 12.40
N ALA A 43 -32.48 -0.81 13.72
CA ALA A 43 -31.38 -0.15 14.44
C ALA A 43 -29.93 -0.61 14.09
N LEU A 44 -29.76 -1.57 13.19
CA LEU A 44 -28.49 -1.92 12.53
C LEU A 44 -28.07 -0.91 11.45
N ASP A 45 -29.02 -0.27 10.77
CA ASP A 45 -28.75 0.69 9.71
C ASP A 45 -28.26 2.04 10.26
N GLU A 46 -28.68 2.42 11.48
CA GLU A 46 -28.22 3.61 12.19
C GLU A 46 -26.77 3.49 12.70
N LEU A 47 -26.32 2.27 12.99
CA LEU A 47 -24.93 2.00 13.39
C LEU A 47 -23.98 1.92 12.18
N LEU A 48 -24.49 1.49 11.02
CA LEU A 48 -23.76 1.38 9.75
C LEU A 48 -23.57 2.73 9.03
N PHE A 49 -24.34 3.77 9.37
CA PHE A 49 -24.26 5.08 8.70
C PHE A 49 -23.22 6.06 9.31
N ARG A 50 -22.71 5.80 10.52
CA ARG A 50 -21.75 6.72 11.20
C ARG A 50 -20.29 6.58 10.78
N TYR A 51 -19.92 5.60 9.94
CA TYR A 51 -18.50 5.30 9.69
C TYR A 51 -18.06 5.21 8.23
N THR A 52 -18.87 5.60 7.26
CA THR A 52 -18.43 5.62 5.86
C THR A 52 -19.10 6.72 5.04
N LYS A 53 -18.31 7.72 4.61
CA LYS A 53 -18.26 8.32 3.25
C LYS A 53 -17.51 9.67 3.26
N PRO A 54 -16.69 9.97 2.24
CA PRO A 54 -16.57 11.31 1.68
C PRO A 54 -17.43 11.44 0.41
N ASP A 55 -18.20 12.53 0.34
CA ASP A 55 -18.98 12.93 -0.83
C ASP A 55 -18.10 13.53 -1.94
N GLN A 56 -18.38 13.17 -3.20
CA GLN A 56 -17.64 13.61 -4.39
C GLN A 56 -18.49 14.48 -5.33
N GLN A 57 -19.27 15.44 -4.82
CA GLN A 57 -20.20 16.21 -5.68
C GLN A 57 -20.21 17.73 -5.53
N PHE A 58 -19.18 18.37 -4.95
CA PHE A 58 -19.13 19.84 -4.89
C PHE A 58 -17.96 20.53 -5.63
N LEU A 59 -17.02 19.77 -6.21
CA LEU A 59 -15.84 20.35 -6.90
C LEU A 59 -15.88 20.27 -8.44
N ASP A 60 -16.74 19.42 -9.01
CA ASP A 60 -16.86 19.25 -10.46
C ASP A 60 -17.50 20.46 -11.17
N ALA A 61 -18.14 21.36 -10.42
CA ALA A 61 -18.89 22.48 -10.99
C ALA A 61 -18.06 23.76 -11.23
N LYS A 62 -16.79 23.85 -10.80
CA LYS A 62 -16.03 25.11 -10.90
C LYS A 62 -14.75 25.06 -11.74
N TYR A 63 -14.10 23.90 -11.90
CA TYR A 63 -12.88 23.76 -12.70
C TYR A 63 -12.82 22.36 -13.30
N GLY A 64 -13.22 22.18 -14.56
CA GLY A 64 -13.30 20.87 -15.24
C GLY A 64 -11.96 20.12 -15.39
N PHE A 65 -11.43 19.60 -14.29
CA PHE A 65 -10.18 18.84 -14.19
C PHE A 65 -10.36 17.66 -13.23
N ASN A 66 -10.46 16.45 -13.78
CA ASN A 66 -10.45 15.18 -13.02
C ASN A 66 -9.01 14.77 -12.62
N ALA A 67 -8.32 15.65 -11.89
CA ALA A 67 -7.09 15.35 -11.17
C ALA A 67 -7.30 15.74 -9.71
N GLN A 68 -7.19 14.78 -8.78
CA GLN A 68 -7.21 15.10 -7.35
C GLN A 68 -5.91 15.85 -7.00
N PHE A 69 -5.93 17.18 -7.09
CA PHE A 69 -4.97 18.02 -6.40
C PHE A 69 -5.34 18.02 -4.92
N VAL A 70 -4.74 17.13 -4.14
CA VAL A 70 -4.86 17.20 -2.68
C VAL A 70 -3.87 18.25 -2.19
N VAL A 71 -4.35 19.49 -2.10
CA VAL A 71 -3.72 20.52 -1.25
C VAL A 71 -4.23 20.25 0.16
N TYR A 72 -3.34 19.97 1.11
CA TYR A 72 -3.72 19.76 2.50
C TYR A 72 -4.23 21.06 3.12
N GLU A 73 -5.48 21.05 3.60
CA GLU A 73 -5.91 21.86 4.73
C GLU A 73 -6.28 20.89 5.85
N THR A 74 -5.38 20.71 6.82
CA THR A 74 -5.72 19.96 8.03
C THR A 74 -6.41 20.91 9.01
N ASN A 75 -7.73 20.84 9.11
CA ASN A 75 -8.41 21.22 10.34
C ASN A 75 -8.84 19.95 11.07
N SER A 76 -8.15 19.69 12.17
CA SER A 76 -8.74 18.99 13.31
C SER A 76 -9.98 19.76 13.74
N ASN A 77 -11.17 19.19 13.55
CA ASN A 77 -12.29 19.23 14.48
C ASN A 77 -13.44 18.36 13.93
N TYR A 78 -14.07 17.63 14.84
CA TYR A 78 -15.36 16.95 14.68
C TYR A 78 -16.34 17.76 13.82
N CYS A 79 -17.02 17.11 12.87
CA CYS A 79 -18.47 17.26 12.69
C CYS A 79 -19.05 16.23 11.69
N ASP A 80 -20.07 15.55 12.21
CA ASP A 80 -21.16 14.87 11.52
C ASP A 80 -21.75 15.71 10.38
N LEU A 81 -22.23 15.08 9.30
CA LEU A 81 -23.36 15.55 8.46
C LEU A 81 -23.66 14.56 7.31
N SER A 82 -24.81 13.91 7.44
CA SER A 82 -25.49 13.02 6.50
C SER A 82 -25.98 13.69 5.20
N LYS A 83 -25.88 13.01 4.04
CA LYS A 83 -27.02 12.74 3.13
C LYS A 83 -26.68 11.78 1.97
N SER A 84 -27.76 11.26 1.40
CA SER A 84 -27.91 10.06 0.57
C SER A 84 -27.64 10.24 -0.92
N TYR A 85 -27.08 9.22 -1.58
CA TYR A 85 -27.45 8.86 -2.95
C TYR A 85 -27.42 7.34 -3.15
N SER A 86 -28.50 6.85 -3.75
CA SER A 86 -28.77 5.48 -4.16
C SER A 86 -28.29 5.26 -5.59
N GLY A 87 -27.46 4.25 -5.84
CA GLY A 87 -27.00 3.94 -7.20
C GLY A 87 -26.21 2.64 -7.32
N GLU A 88 -26.92 1.62 -7.80
CA GLU A 88 -26.51 0.45 -8.57
C GLU A 88 -25.58 -0.64 -7.99
N ASN A 89 -26.10 -1.87 -8.14
CA ASN A 89 -25.54 -3.15 -7.72
C ASN A 89 -24.30 -3.51 -8.55
N ASP A 90 -23.13 -3.54 -7.92
CA ASP A 90 -21.97 -4.27 -8.44
C ASP A 90 -21.72 -5.50 -7.54
N GLU A 91 -22.16 -6.67 -8.00
CA GLU A 91 -22.05 -7.95 -7.26
C GLU A 91 -20.59 -8.32 -6.94
N ARG A 92 -19.61 -7.77 -7.68
CA ARG A 92 -18.18 -7.92 -7.39
C ARG A 92 -17.75 -7.17 -6.13
N TYR A 93 -18.37 -6.01 -5.85
CA TYR A 93 -18.07 -5.20 -4.67
C TYR A 93 -18.55 -5.90 -3.39
N GLN A 94 -19.77 -6.45 -3.39
CA GLN A 94 -20.29 -7.17 -2.22
C GLN A 94 -19.50 -8.45 -1.89
N SER A 95 -18.99 -9.15 -2.91
CA SER A 95 -18.17 -10.35 -2.75
C SER A 95 -16.84 -10.04 -2.07
N ASN A 96 -16.10 -9.02 -2.54
CA ASN A 96 -14.81 -8.61 -1.97
C ASN A 96 -14.95 -7.95 -0.59
N TYR A 97 -16.04 -7.20 -0.35
CA TYR A 97 -16.31 -6.55 0.93
C TYR A 97 -16.60 -7.57 2.04
N LYS A 98 -17.43 -8.59 1.76
CA LYS A 98 -17.75 -9.64 2.74
C LYS A 98 -16.60 -10.62 3.00
N SER A 99 -15.74 -10.86 2.00
CA SER A 99 -14.68 -11.86 2.09
C SER A 99 -13.38 -11.37 2.73
N ILE A 100 -13.09 -10.07 2.73
CA ILE A 100 -11.80 -9.57 3.24
C ILE A 100 -11.97 -8.44 4.26
N VAL A 101 -12.94 -7.55 4.08
CA VAL A 101 -13.12 -6.36 4.94
C VAL A 101 -13.75 -6.71 6.29
N LEU A 102 -14.75 -7.60 6.32
CA LEU A 102 -15.43 -8.00 7.57
C LEU A 102 -14.48 -8.67 8.59
N PRO A 103 -13.62 -9.63 8.19
CA PRO A 103 -12.63 -10.22 9.10
C PRO A 103 -11.60 -9.19 9.58
N LEU A 104 -11.12 -8.30 8.70
CA LEU A 104 -10.16 -7.25 9.06
C LEU A 104 -10.73 -6.27 10.10
N ILE A 105 -11.98 -5.81 9.93
CA ILE A 105 -12.64 -4.93 10.90
C ILE A 105 -12.81 -5.62 12.26
N MET A 106 -13.19 -6.91 12.27
CA MET A 106 -13.36 -7.68 13.51
C MET A 106 -12.03 -7.94 14.23
N ILE A 107 -10.94 -8.18 13.48
CA ILE A 107 -9.59 -8.43 14.01
C ILE A 107 -8.96 -7.13 14.54
N TYR A 108 -9.01 -6.03 13.77
CA TYR A 108 -8.49 -4.74 14.22
C TYR A 108 -9.32 -4.14 15.36
N GLY A 109 -10.65 -4.31 15.34
CA GLY A 109 -11.52 -3.91 16.44
C GLY A 109 -11.23 -4.67 17.74
N CYS A 110 -10.79 -5.94 17.66
CA CYS A 110 -10.37 -6.70 18.85
C CYS A 110 -8.93 -6.39 19.30
N HIS A 111 -7.99 -6.11 18.39
CA HIS A 111 -6.60 -5.81 18.74
C HIS A 111 -6.42 -4.40 19.32
N LEU A 112 -7.24 -3.43 18.91
CA LEU A 112 -7.22 -2.08 19.48
C LEU A 112 -7.75 -2.02 20.92
N TYR A 113 -8.42 -3.07 21.41
CA TYR A 113 -9.02 -3.12 22.74
C TYR A 113 -8.20 -3.87 23.81
N MET A 114 -6.97 -4.30 23.49
CA MET A 114 -6.14 -5.11 24.39
C MET A 114 -4.72 -4.56 24.53
N ASN A 115 -4.57 -3.25 24.75
CA ASN A 115 -3.37 -2.67 25.37
C ASN A 115 -3.76 -1.34 26.05
N ASP A 116 -4.05 -1.44 27.35
CA ASP A 116 -4.15 -0.30 28.26
C ASP A 116 -2.78 0.37 28.48
N GLU A 117 -2.84 1.67 28.81
CA GLU A 117 -1.76 2.60 29.20
C GLU A 117 -0.99 3.36 28.10
N THR A 118 -1.69 4.24 27.39
CA THR A 118 -1.10 5.38 26.68
C THR A 118 -0.55 6.42 27.66
N LYS A 119 0.71 6.26 28.10
CA LYS A 119 1.51 7.38 28.62
C LYS A 119 1.90 8.29 27.45
N CYS A 120 1.19 9.40 27.31
CA CYS A 120 1.51 10.47 26.36
C CYS A 120 2.89 11.08 26.69
N PHE A 121 3.93 10.68 25.98
CA PHE A 121 5.20 11.39 25.94
C PHE A 121 5.13 12.50 24.89
N PHE A 122 4.96 13.74 25.34
CA PHE A 122 5.13 14.93 24.50
C PHE A 122 6.63 15.20 24.31
N GLY A 123 7.24 14.57 23.31
CA GLY A 123 8.54 14.98 22.79
C GLY A 123 8.40 16.23 21.93
N SER A 124 9.10 17.31 22.29
CA SER A 124 9.13 18.57 21.54
C SER A 124 10.01 18.43 20.29
N SER A 125 9.45 18.02 19.15
CA SER A 125 10.14 18.17 17.86
C SER A 125 10.01 19.62 17.39
N SER A 126 11.10 20.39 17.45
CA SER A 126 11.16 21.82 17.14
C SER A 126 11.25 22.16 15.65
N LEU A 127 10.56 21.40 14.78
CA LEU A 127 10.31 21.81 13.40
C LEU A 127 8.80 21.97 13.20
N LYS A 128 8.39 23.20 12.89
CA LYS A 128 6.99 23.57 12.66
C LYS A 128 6.42 22.68 11.55
N LYS A 129 5.33 21.96 11.85
CA LYS A 129 4.57 21.08 10.93
C LYS A 129 4.38 21.66 9.51
N ASN A 130 4.36 22.99 9.35
CA ASN A 130 4.16 23.70 8.09
C ASN A 130 5.31 23.59 7.05
N GLN A 131 6.51 23.08 7.38
CA GLN A 131 7.62 23.08 6.42
C GLN A 131 7.64 21.89 5.45
N LEU A 132 7.13 20.72 5.85
CA LEU A 132 7.11 19.54 4.98
C LEU A 132 6.05 19.66 3.88
N GLU A 133 4.88 20.19 4.22
CA GLU A 133 3.78 20.45 3.29
C GLU A 133 4.19 21.41 2.16
N GLN A 134 5.06 22.38 2.46
CA GLN A 134 5.57 23.31 1.45
C GLN A 134 6.60 22.68 0.49
N ARG A 135 7.18 21.53 0.86
CA ARG A 135 8.21 20.84 0.07
C ARG A 135 7.64 19.78 -0.84
N VAL A 136 6.49 19.21 -0.50
CA VAL A 136 5.96 18.03 -1.18
C VAL A 136 4.71 18.36 -1.96
N VAL A 137 4.64 17.89 -3.19
CA VAL A 137 3.40 17.80 -3.98
C VAL A 137 3.19 16.35 -4.37
N LEU A 138 1.93 15.95 -4.40
CA LEU A 138 1.54 14.57 -4.65
C LEU A 138 0.33 14.53 -5.57
N LEU A 139 0.23 13.45 -6.33
CA LEU A 139 -0.90 13.18 -7.20
C LEU A 139 -1.14 11.68 -7.23
N GLN A 140 -2.40 11.29 -7.10
CA GLN A 140 -2.87 9.93 -7.35
C GLN A 140 -3.97 9.93 -8.40
N TYR A 141 -3.94 8.94 -9.28
CA TYR A 141 -4.97 8.70 -10.27
C TYR A 141 -5.30 7.22 -10.35
N ALA A 142 -6.51 6.89 -9.89
CA ALA A 142 -6.99 5.52 -9.83
C ALA A 142 -7.34 4.98 -11.22
N ALA A 143 -6.80 3.81 -11.53
CA ALA A 143 -7.23 2.91 -12.58
C ALA A 143 -8.12 1.77 -12.03
N ASN A 144 -7.76 1.24 -10.87
CA ASN A 144 -8.52 0.24 -10.14
C ASN A 144 -9.66 0.87 -9.34
N ASN A 145 -10.64 0.04 -8.93
CA ASN A 145 -11.67 0.46 -8.00
C ASN A 145 -11.93 -0.66 -6.96
N PRO A 146 -11.53 -0.46 -5.69
CA PRO A 146 -10.77 0.69 -5.18
C PRO A 146 -9.35 0.77 -5.75
N ILE A 147 -8.71 1.95 -5.67
CA ILE A 147 -7.28 2.13 -5.96
C ILE A 147 -6.44 1.23 -5.04
N GLU A 148 -5.42 0.57 -5.59
CA GLU A 148 -4.52 -0.30 -4.84
C GLU A 148 -3.27 0.44 -4.34
N ASP A 149 -2.83 1.45 -5.09
CA ASP A 149 -1.77 2.38 -4.70
C ASP A 149 -2.06 3.16 -3.41
N ARG A 150 -1.03 3.42 -2.60
CA ARG A 150 -1.02 4.32 -1.45
C ARG A 150 0.25 5.17 -1.43
N TYR A 151 0.23 6.23 -0.63
CA TYR A 151 1.42 7.03 -0.34
C TYR A 151 1.41 7.52 1.10
N LYS A 152 2.58 7.86 1.62
CA LYS A 152 2.69 8.55 2.90
C LYS A 152 3.83 9.55 2.88
N VAL A 153 3.60 10.69 3.54
CA VAL A 153 4.62 11.70 3.84
C VAL A 153 4.57 11.92 5.35
N SER A 154 5.70 11.90 6.05
CA SER A 154 5.73 12.11 7.50
C SER A 154 7.04 12.75 7.95
N GLN A 155 6.94 13.68 8.90
CA GLN A 155 8.11 14.15 9.65
C GLN A 155 8.49 13.08 10.68
N LEU A 156 9.79 12.75 10.77
CA LEU A 156 10.31 11.90 11.83
C LEU A 156 10.40 12.70 13.14
N LYS A 157 10.08 12.05 14.26
CA LYS A 157 10.04 12.67 15.58
C LYS A 157 11.38 12.50 16.31
N ASN A 158 12.04 11.36 16.08
CA ASN A 158 13.26 10.97 16.81
C ASN A 158 14.54 11.26 16.05
N ILE A 159 14.45 11.79 14.83
CA ILE A 159 15.58 12.29 14.05
C ILE A 159 15.12 13.46 13.20
N ASN A 160 16.00 14.45 13.00
CA ASN A 160 15.69 15.60 12.15
C ASN A 160 15.68 15.20 10.68
N GLY A 161 14.53 14.73 10.21
CA GLY A 161 14.31 14.35 8.84
C GLY A 161 12.86 14.01 8.57
N TYR A 162 12.57 13.67 7.32
CA TYR A 162 11.24 13.28 6.89
C TYR A 162 11.32 12.05 6.00
N VAL A 163 10.21 11.32 5.94
CA VAL A 163 10.07 10.09 5.21
C VAL A 163 8.92 10.20 4.22
N VAL A 164 9.15 9.71 3.01
CA VAL A 164 8.21 9.72 1.90
C VAL A 164 8.17 8.33 1.30
N SER A 165 6.98 7.75 1.15
CA SER A 165 6.82 6.41 0.59
C SER A 165 5.70 6.35 -0.45
N VAL A 166 5.93 5.54 -1.48
CA VAL A 166 4.90 5.05 -2.41
C VAL A 166 4.74 3.56 -2.16
N PHE A 167 3.50 3.12 -2.08
CA PHE A 167 3.11 1.72 -1.96
C PHE A 167 2.26 1.39 -3.16
N ASP A 168 2.65 0.36 -3.89
CA ASP A 168 1.96 -0.08 -5.09
C ASP A 168 1.36 -1.45 -4.74
N GLY A 169 0.04 -1.47 -4.58
CA GLY A 169 -0.70 -2.61 -4.06
C GLY A 169 -1.13 -3.53 -5.18
N HIS A 170 -1.14 -4.84 -4.94
CA HIS A 170 -1.63 -5.80 -5.93
C HIS A 170 -2.32 -6.99 -5.29
N GLY A 171 -3.32 -7.51 -6.00
CA GLY A 171 -4.18 -8.59 -5.49
C GLY A 171 -5.07 -8.15 -4.34
N GLY A 172 -5.16 -6.84 -4.10
CA GLY A 172 -5.85 -6.17 -3.00
C GLY A 172 -5.08 -4.94 -2.50
N TRP A 173 -5.81 -3.93 -2.04
CA TRP A 173 -5.28 -2.67 -1.50
C TRP A 173 -4.87 -2.75 -0.01
N GLN A 174 -5.24 -3.83 0.68
CA GLN A 174 -5.22 -3.90 2.16
C GLN A 174 -3.81 -3.83 2.74
N LEU A 175 -2.82 -4.46 2.09
CA LEU A 175 -1.44 -4.40 2.57
C LEU A 175 -0.80 -3.05 2.31
N ALA A 176 -1.06 -2.43 1.15
CA ALA A 176 -0.60 -1.07 0.87
C ALA A 176 -1.15 -0.09 1.91
N GLU A 177 -2.42 -0.21 2.28
CA GLU A 177 -3.06 0.57 3.35
C GLU A 177 -2.41 0.32 4.71
N LEU A 178 -2.20 -0.94 5.09
CA LEU A 178 -1.54 -1.28 6.34
C LEU A 178 -0.14 -0.67 6.42
N ALA A 179 0.67 -0.88 5.39
CA ALA A 179 2.04 -0.38 5.31
C ALA A 179 2.07 1.16 5.38
N MET A 180 1.16 1.85 4.67
CA MET A 180 1.00 3.30 4.74
C MET A 180 0.75 3.80 6.17
N ASN A 181 -0.03 3.06 6.95
CA ASN A 181 -0.43 3.47 8.29
C ASN A 181 0.64 3.22 9.36
N ILE A 182 1.44 2.15 9.22
CA ILE A 182 2.35 1.74 10.31
C ILE A 182 3.84 1.84 9.97
N LEU A 183 4.25 1.84 8.69
CA LEU A 183 5.68 1.73 8.33
C LEU A 183 6.49 2.92 8.82
N HIS A 184 6.01 4.14 8.56
CA HIS A 184 6.71 5.37 8.96
C HIS A 184 6.86 5.48 10.48
N GLU A 185 5.81 5.09 11.22
CA GLU A 185 5.86 5.08 12.68
C GLU A 185 6.85 4.05 13.20
N LYS A 186 6.84 2.83 12.65
CA LYS A 186 7.80 1.78 13.02
C LYS A 186 9.25 2.21 12.73
N ILE A 187 9.51 2.87 11.60
CA ILE A 187 10.84 3.43 11.30
C ILE A 187 11.25 4.40 12.41
N ASP A 188 10.39 5.37 12.75
CA ASP A 188 10.67 6.37 13.79
C ASP A 188 10.87 5.74 15.18
N GLN A 189 10.09 4.71 15.52
CA GLN A 189 10.25 3.94 16.76
C GLN A 189 11.58 3.17 16.80
N TYR A 190 11.99 2.55 15.69
CA TYR A 190 13.26 1.84 15.63
C TYR A 190 14.46 2.78 15.67
N VAL A 191 14.37 3.97 15.06
CA VAL A 191 15.38 5.02 15.22
C VAL A 191 15.56 5.34 16.71
N LEU A 192 14.47 5.58 17.45
CA LEU A 192 14.54 5.85 18.90
C LEU A 192 15.15 4.69 19.68
N ARG A 193 14.75 3.44 19.40
CA ARG A 193 15.24 2.25 20.11
C ARG A 193 16.73 1.99 19.88
N ASN A 194 17.23 2.35 18.71
CA ASN A 194 18.59 2.03 18.28
C ASN A 194 19.57 3.19 18.50
N GLN A 195 19.10 4.43 18.70
CA GLN A 195 19.97 5.62 18.78
C GLN A 195 21.05 5.55 19.86
N GLU A 196 20.79 4.86 20.97
CA GLU A 196 21.78 4.71 22.06
C GLU A 196 22.83 3.63 21.75
N LYS A 197 22.51 2.69 20.84
CA LYS A 197 23.34 1.52 20.52
C LYS A 197 24.14 1.71 19.24
N ILE A 198 23.60 2.45 18.28
CA ILE A 198 24.19 2.64 16.95
C ILE A 198 24.59 4.09 16.80
N LEU A 199 25.89 4.35 16.91
CA LEU A 199 26.45 5.70 16.85
C LEU A 199 26.52 6.26 15.43
N ASN A 200 26.72 5.40 14.43
CA ASN A 200 26.75 5.82 13.03
C ASN A 200 25.32 6.06 12.53
N GLN A 201 25.04 7.28 12.04
CA GLN A 201 23.70 7.67 11.60
C GLN A 201 23.20 6.85 10.40
N ASP A 202 24.09 6.49 9.47
CA ASP A 202 23.70 5.73 8.29
C ASP A 202 23.28 4.31 8.70
N ASP A 203 24.08 3.65 9.55
CA ASP A 203 23.76 2.33 10.11
C ASP A 203 22.47 2.37 10.94
N LEU A 204 22.29 3.43 11.75
CA LEU A 204 21.10 3.62 12.58
C LEU A 204 19.84 3.64 11.71
N ILE A 205 19.84 4.45 10.64
CA ILE A 205 18.69 4.59 9.76
C ILE A 205 18.46 3.30 8.97
N GLN A 206 19.50 2.71 8.38
CA GLN A 206 19.37 1.49 7.57
C GLN A 206 18.88 0.29 8.37
N GLN A 207 19.37 0.10 9.60
CA GLN A 207 18.90 -0.98 10.47
C GLN A 207 17.46 -0.74 10.92
N SER A 208 17.10 0.51 11.23
CA SER A 208 15.73 0.88 11.62
C SER A 208 14.73 0.66 10.48
N ILE A 209 15.12 0.94 9.23
CA ILE A 209 14.34 0.59 8.04
C ILE A 209 14.15 -0.92 7.94
N SER A 210 15.23 -1.71 8.01
CA SER A 210 15.16 -3.17 7.90
C SER A 210 14.21 -3.79 8.93
N GLN A 211 14.30 -3.34 10.18
CA GLN A 211 13.44 -3.81 11.27
C GLN A 211 11.99 -3.38 11.05
N ALA A 212 11.73 -2.14 10.64
CA ALA A 212 10.38 -1.67 10.36
C ALA A 212 9.72 -2.47 9.22
N TYR A 213 10.44 -2.74 8.12
CA TYR A 213 9.92 -3.55 7.02
C TYR A 213 9.64 -5.00 7.45
N SER A 214 10.53 -5.60 8.24
CA SER A 214 10.32 -6.95 8.80
C SER A 214 9.08 -7.01 9.69
N ASP A 215 8.88 -6.00 10.53
CA ASP A 215 7.70 -5.90 11.38
C ASP A 215 6.41 -5.79 10.55
N VAL A 216 6.37 -4.95 9.51
CA VAL A 216 5.16 -4.81 8.66
C VAL A 216 4.78 -6.14 8.01
N GLU A 217 5.78 -6.87 7.50
CA GLU A 217 5.59 -8.20 6.95
C GLU A 217 5.01 -9.17 7.99
N GLU A 218 5.54 -9.17 9.22
CA GLU A 218 5.08 -10.04 10.30
C GLU A 218 3.65 -9.71 10.77
N GLU A 219 3.33 -8.42 10.93
CA GLU A 219 1.99 -7.96 11.29
C GLU A 219 0.96 -8.41 10.25
N PHE A 220 1.28 -8.24 8.96
CA PHE A 220 0.40 -8.70 7.90
C PHE A 220 0.30 -10.23 7.83
N TYR A 221 1.40 -10.96 8.09
CA TYR A 221 1.40 -12.42 8.12
C TYR A 221 0.38 -12.97 9.12
N LYS A 222 0.35 -12.42 10.33
CA LYS A 222 -0.61 -12.84 11.39
C LYS A 222 -2.05 -12.70 10.91
N VAL A 223 -2.37 -11.55 10.32
CA VAL A 223 -3.71 -11.24 9.81
C VAL A 223 -4.07 -12.13 8.61
N ALA A 224 -3.14 -12.28 7.66
CA ALA A 224 -3.35 -13.08 6.47
C ALA A 224 -3.55 -14.56 6.80
N LEU A 225 -2.78 -15.11 7.76
CA LEU A 225 -2.89 -16.50 8.15
C LEU A 225 -4.25 -16.80 8.78
N GLN A 226 -4.75 -15.91 9.64
CA GLN A 226 -6.09 -16.01 10.21
C GLN A 226 -7.16 -15.99 9.12
N ALA A 227 -7.12 -15.01 8.21
CA ALA A 227 -8.07 -14.90 7.11
C ALA A 227 -8.03 -16.13 6.18
N TYR A 228 -6.84 -16.63 5.87
CA TYR A 228 -6.66 -17.83 5.06
C TYR A 228 -7.32 -19.05 5.71
N ASN A 229 -7.08 -19.25 7.01
CA ASN A 229 -7.67 -20.36 7.77
C ASN A 229 -9.19 -20.26 7.93
N MET A 230 -9.75 -19.05 7.88
CA MET A 230 -11.21 -18.81 7.87
C MET A 230 -11.85 -19.09 6.51
N GLY A 231 -11.08 -19.44 5.49
CA GLY A 231 -11.59 -19.76 4.16
C GLY A 231 -11.55 -18.58 3.18
N PHE A 232 -10.68 -17.59 3.40
CA PHE A 232 -10.46 -16.47 2.48
C PHE A 232 -9.10 -16.60 1.77
N PRO A 233 -8.98 -17.50 0.77
CA PRO A 233 -7.70 -17.84 0.15
C PRO A 233 -7.09 -16.72 -0.69
N SER A 234 -7.87 -15.70 -1.07
CA SER A 234 -7.41 -14.55 -1.84
C SER A 234 -6.33 -13.74 -1.12
N VAL A 235 -6.37 -13.71 0.23
CA VAL A 235 -5.38 -12.98 1.05
C VAL A 235 -3.94 -13.43 0.80
N ALA A 236 -3.74 -14.68 0.37
CA ALA A 236 -2.43 -15.24 0.05
C ALA A 236 -1.73 -14.54 -1.14
N ARG A 237 -2.48 -13.77 -1.94
CA ARG A 237 -2.00 -12.99 -3.08
C ARG A 237 -2.01 -11.48 -2.84
N VAL A 238 -2.49 -11.04 -1.69
CA VAL A 238 -2.45 -9.61 -1.36
C VAL A 238 -0.99 -9.28 -1.07
N GLY A 239 -0.47 -8.33 -1.82
CA GLY A 239 0.91 -7.90 -1.75
C GLY A 239 1.04 -6.40 -1.97
N SER A 240 2.22 -5.87 -1.69
CA SER A 240 2.53 -4.49 -2.02
C SER A 240 4.03 -4.30 -2.25
N CYS A 241 4.36 -3.63 -3.35
CA CYS A 241 5.65 -2.97 -3.53
C CYS A 241 5.72 -1.76 -2.59
N ALA A 242 6.92 -1.41 -2.14
CA ALA A 242 7.13 -0.28 -1.23
C ALA A 242 8.47 0.38 -1.55
N LEU A 243 8.40 1.66 -1.94
CA LEU A 243 9.58 2.50 -2.11
C LEU A 243 9.54 3.63 -1.08
N THR A 244 10.43 3.56 -0.12
CA THR A 244 10.62 4.60 0.91
C THR A 244 11.88 5.41 0.62
N ALA A 245 11.79 6.73 0.78
CA ALA A 245 12.92 7.64 0.84
C ALA A 245 12.89 8.43 2.14
N ILE A 246 13.96 8.35 2.93
CA ILE A 246 14.16 9.15 4.13
C ILE A 246 15.19 10.21 3.84
N VAL A 247 14.86 11.47 4.12
CA VAL A 247 15.78 12.60 3.97
C VAL A 247 16.21 13.07 5.36
N VAL A 248 17.51 12.98 5.65
CA VAL A 248 18.13 13.43 6.90
C VAL A 248 19.40 14.21 6.56
N GLY A 249 19.43 15.49 6.91
CA GLY A 249 20.49 16.40 6.50
C GLY A 249 20.68 16.39 4.98
N ASN A 250 21.91 16.21 4.52
CA ASN A 250 22.25 16.17 3.09
C ASN A 250 22.16 14.76 2.48
N LYS A 251 21.47 13.80 3.11
CA LYS A 251 21.39 12.41 2.62
C LYS A 251 19.97 11.96 2.35
N VAL A 252 19.82 11.14 1.31
CA VAL A 252 18.60 10.37 0.99
C VAL A 252 18.90 8.89 1.18
N TYR A 253 18.17 8.25 2.09
CA TYR A 253 18.18 6.81 2.31
C TYR A 253 16.99 6.22 1.57
N SER A 254 17.25 5.43 0.53
CA SER A 254 16.22 4.73 -0.22
C SER A 254 16.14 3.27 0.21
N ALA A 255 14.92 2.78 0.39
CA ALA A 255 14.61 1.38 0.65
C ALA A 255 13.52 0.93 -0.31
N ASN A 256 13.80 -0.09 -1.12
CA ASN A 256 12.91 -0.52 -2.20
C ASN A 256 12.55 -2.01 -2.13
N LEU A 257 11.25 -2.28 -2.23
CA LEU A 257 10.66 -3.57 -2.55
C LEU A 257 9.84 -3.43 -3.84
N GLY A 258 10.29 -4.08 -4.92
CA GLY A 258 9.55 -4.15 -6.17
C GLY A 258 10.03 -3.15 -7.23
N ASP A 259 9.09 -2.67 -8.04
CA ASP A 259 9.33 -1.97 -9.30
C ASP A 259 8.81 -0.53 -9.37
N SER A 260 8.26 0.00 -8.29
CA SER A 260 8.20 1.46 -8.06
C SER A 260 9.61 2.05 -8.18
N LYS A 261 9.72 3.28 -8.67
CA LYS A 261 11.03 3.91 -8.98
C LYS A 261 11.11 5.33 -8.43
N GLY A 262 12.34 5.76 -8.15
CA GLY A 262 12.63 7.12 -7.76
C GLY A 262 13.89 7.67 -8.42
N ILE A 263 13.91 8.98 -8.60
CA ILE A 263 15.07 9.73 -9.12
C ILE A 263 15.28 11.03 -8.36
N ILE A 264 16.55 11.41 -8.19
CA ILE A 264 16.96 12.76 -7.79
C ILE A 264 17.33 13.50 -9.07
N VAL A 265 16.73 14.67 -9.31
CA VAL A 265 16.97 15.48 -10.50
C VAL A 265 17.82 16.69 -10.15
N ASN A 266 18.91 16.85 -10.90
CA ASN A 266 19.79 18.00 -10.85
C ASN A 266 19.37 19.03 -11.91
N VAL A 267 19.10 20.25 -11.46
CA VAL A 267 18.62 21.35 -12.33
C VAL A 267 19.74 22.29 -12.79
N ASN A 268 20.94 22.16 -12.21
CA ASN A 268 22.10 22.97 -12.59
C ASN A 268 22.91 22.34 -13.73
N ASN A 269 22.65 21.08 -14.08
CA ASN A 269 23.40 20.40 -15.13
C ASN A 269 22.90 20.82 -16.52
N LYS A 270 23.58 21.80 -17.12
CA LYS A 270 23.35 22.31 -18.49
C LYS A 270 24.13 21.52 -19.57
N THR A 271 24.88 20.48 -19.19
CA THR A 271 25.76 19.72 -20.08
C THR A 271 25.17 18.33 -20.42
N ASN A 272 25.73 17.63 -21.42
CA ASN A 272 25.31 16.30 -21.91
C ASN A 272 25.34 15.15 -20.87
N GLU A 273 25.55 15.44 -19.58
CA GLU A 273 25.44 14.47 -18.51
C GLU A 273 23.96 14.15 -18.17
N LYS A 274 23.72 12.96 -17.63
CA LYS A 274 22.39 12.61 -17.12
C LYS A 274 22.07 13.53 -15.94
N SER A 275 21.07 14.37 -16.13
CA SER A 275 20.55 15.29 -15.12
C SER A 275 19.76 14.63 -14.00
N TYR A 276 19.80 13.31 -13.89
CA TYR A 276 19.15 12.58 -12.80
C TYR A 276 19.99 11.39 -12.32
N LYS A 277 19.81 11.05 -11.05
CA LYS A 277 20.36 9.86 -10.39
C LYS A 277 19.20 8.96 -9.99
N LYS A 278 19.31 7.66 -10.22
CA LYS A 278 18.32 6.68 -9.73
C LYS A 278 18.58 6.42 -8.26
N ILE A 279 17.52 6.35 -7.44
CA ILE A 279 17.68 6.03 -6.02
C ILE A 279 17.48 4.55 -5.68
N ASN A 280 16.97 3.76 -6.63
CA ASN A 280 16.70 2.34 -6.43
C ASN A 280 16.90 1.50 -7.69
N HIS A 281 17.11 0.19 -7.50
CA HIS A 281 17.07 -0.81 -8.56
C HIS A 281 15.64 -1.27 -8.82
N THR A 282 15.28 -1.59 -10.07
CA THR A 282 14.01 -2.28 -10.37
C THR A 282 14.13 -3.76 -10.01
N LEU A 283 13.32 -4.20 -9.04
CA LEU A 283 13.30 -5.56 -8.50
C LEU A 283 12.14 -6.37 -9.07
N ASN A 284 12.12 -6.57 -10.39
CA ASN A 284 11.12 -7.38 -11.07
C ASN A 284 11.71 -8.49 -11.94
N ALA A 285 10.89 -9.47 -12.30
CA ALA A 285 11.29 -10.64 -13.05
C ALA A 285 11.61 -10.33 -14.52
N ASN A 286 11.29 -9.13 -15.04
CA ASN A 286 11.78 -8.66 -16.34
C ASN A 286 13.26 -8.27 -16.29
N SER A 287 13.78 -7.88 -15.12
CA SER A 287 15.17 -7.55 -14.92
C SER A 287 16.08 -8.76 -15.11
N LYS A 288 17.01 -8.68 -16.07
CA LYS A 288 18.02 -9.74 -16.28
C LYS A 288 18.90 -9.98 -15.05
N LYS A 289 19.10 -8.95 -14.21
CA LYS A 289 19.83 -9.10 -12.93
C LYS A 289 19.05 -10.01 -11.97
N GLU A 290 17.76 -9.75 -11.79
CA GLU A 290 16.91 -10.57 -10.93
C GLU A 290 16.67 -11.97 -11.52
N GLN A 291 16.55 -12.11 -12.84
CA GLN A 291 16.48 -13.44 -13.48
C GLN A 291 17.72 -14.29 -13.16
N ARG A 292 18.91 -13.70 -13.23
CA ARG A 292 20.16 -14.40 -12.86
C ARG A 292 20.19 -14.73 -11.37
N ARG A 293 19.82 -13.79 -10.50
CA ARG A 293 19.74 -14.01 -9.05
C ARG A 293 18.79 -15.15 -8.69
N LEU A 294 17.60 -15.20 -9.29
CA LEU A 294 16.64 -16.27 -9.05
C LEU A 294 17.16 -17.62 -9.54
N LYS A 295 17.75 -17.67 -10.75
CA LYS A 295 18.31 -18.90 -11.33
C LYS A 295 19.58 -19.40 -10.63
N SER A 296 20.30 -18.55 -9.89
CA SER A 296 21.45 -18.99 -9.10
C SER A 296 21.03 -19.60 -7.76
N VAL A 297 19.82 -19.32 -7.28
CA VAL A 297 19.30 -19.83 -6.00
C VAL A 297 18.40 -21.05 -6.21
N PHE A 298 17.57 -21.03 -7.26
CA PHE A 298 16.60 -22.08 -7.54
C PHE A 298 16.94 -22.84 -8.82
N SER A 299 16.89 -24.18 -8.73
CA SER A 299 17.03 -25.09 -9.87
C SER A 299 15.69 -25.39 -10.57
N ASP A 300 14.62 -24.68 -10.22
CA ASP A 300 13.28 -24.91 -10.72
C ASP A 300 13.16 -24.35 -12.15
N ASP A 301 12.76 -25.17 -13.12
CA ASP A 301 12.61 -24.76 -14.54
C ASP A 301 11.62 -23.59 -14.70
N ASP A 302 10.60 -23.55 -13.85
CA ASP A 302 9.56 -22.53 -13.82
C ASP A 302 9.86 -21.36 -12.88
N ILE A 303 11.09 -21.22 -12.33
CA ILE A 303 11.41 -20.10 -11.43
C ILE A 303 11.12 -18.74 -12.06
N VAL A 304 11.41 -18.60 -13.36
CA VAL A 304 11.07 -17.43 -14.17
C VAL A 304 10.32 -17.89 -15.40
N VAL A 305 9.04 -17.54 -15.49
CA VAL A 305 8.19 -17.85 -16.64
C VAL A 305 7.88 -16.56 -17.38
N CYS A 306 8.28 -16.48 -18.65
CA CYS A 306 8.00 -15.33 -19.50
C CYS A 306 6.86 -15.63 -20.48
N LYS A 307 5.96 -14.64 -20.65
CA LYS A 307 4.79 -14.67 -21.53
C LYS A 307 4.94 -13.62 -22.63
N SER A 308 4.06 -13.69 -23.62
CA SER A 308 3.96 -12.69 -24.71
C SER A 308 5.28 -12.43 -25.45
N GLY A 309 5.99 -13.50 -25.83
CA GLY A 309 7.25 -13.39 -26.57
C GLY A 309 8.40 -12.80 -25.72
N ASN A 310 8.48 -13.19 -24.45
CA ASN A 310 9.48 -12.73 -23.47
C ASN A 310 9.36 -11.25 -23.04
N LYS A 311 8.20 -10.63 -23.24
CA LYS A 311 7.94 -9.23 -22.82
C LYS A 311 7.60 -9.10 -21.33
N SER A 312 6.89 -10.08 -20.78
CA SER A 312 6.45 -10.06 -19.38
C SER A 312 6.82 -11.36 -18.68
N CYS A 313 7.74 -11.27 -17.73
CA CYS A 313 8.29 -12.37 -16.96
C CYS A 313 7.78 -12.32 -15.52
N TYR A 314 7.53 -13.50 -14.96
CA TYR A 314 6.91 -13.67 -13.65
C TYR A 314 7.66 -14.74 -12.84
N VAL A 315 7.80 -14.53 -11.53
CA VAL A 315 8.28 -15.53 -10.59
C VAL A 315 7.25 -16.65 -10.47
N LYS A 316 7.65 -17.90 -10.76
CA LYS A 316 6.77 -19.09 -10.76
C LYS A 316 5.50 -18.89 -11.63
N GLY A 317 5.57 -18.04 -12.65
CA GLY A 317 4.44 -17.68 -13.53
C GLY A 317 3.35 -16.81 -12.91
N ARG A 318 3.58 -16.24 -11.73
CA ARG A 318 2.56 -15.61 -10.88
C ARG A 318 2.73 -14.12 -10.65
N LEU A 319 3.92 -13.66 -10.24
CA LEU A 319 4.15 -12.27 -9.80
C LEU A 319 5.34 -11.64 -10.55
N GLN A 320 5.24 -10.38 -10.97
CA GLN A 320 6.35 -9.68 -11.62
C GLN A 320 7.37 -9.15 -10.60
N PRO A 321 6.98 -8.45 -9.51
CA PRO A 321 7.89 -8.14 -8.43
C PRO A 321 8.61 -9.38 -7.90
N THR A 322 9.94 -9.28 -7.77
CA THR A 322 10.79 -10.32 -7.15
C THR A 322 11.01 -10.08 -5.66
N ARG A 323 10.60 -8.89 -5.20
CA ARG A 323 10.53 -8.51 -3.80
C ARG A 323 9.26 -7.69 -3.58
N SER A 324 8.57 -7.94 -2.48
CA SER A 324 7.33 -7.28 -2.09
C SER A 324 7.05 -7.59 -0.61
N LEU A 325 6.18 -6.79 0.02
CA LEU A 325 5.49 -7.21 1.23
C LEU A 325 4.33 -8.15 0.85
N GLY A 326 3.97 -9.08 1.72
CA GLY A 326 2.83 -9.99 1.49
C GLY A 326 3.12 -11.07 0.46
N ASP A 327 2.20 -11.32 -0.48
CA ASP A 327 2.36 -12.36 -1.52
C ASP A 327 2.72 -13.74 -0.95
N PHE A 328 2.14 -14.07 0.21
CA PHE A 328 2.58 -15.20 1.02
C PHE A 328 2.48 -16.55 0.32
N ARG A 329 1.65 -16.67 -0.71
CA ARG A 329 1.61 -17.83 -1.60
C ARG A 329 2.97 -18.18 -2.24
N LEU A 330 3.87 -17.22 -2.39
CA LEU A 330 5.22 -17.41 -2.92
C LEU A 330 6.29 -17.50 -1.83
N LYS A 331 5.93 -17.24 -0.57
CA LYS A 331 6.87 -17.19 0.56
C LYS A 331 6.72 -18.37 1.51
N PHE A 332 5.49 -18.81 1.76
CA PHE A 332 5.14 -19.73 2.83
C PHE A 332 4.23 -20.88 2.36
N GLN A 333 4.53 -22.11 2.81
CA GLN A 333 3.88 -23.34 2.35
C GLN A 333 2.40 -23.42 2.77
N GLU A 334 2.05 -22.87 3.92
CA GLU A 334 0.69 -22.85 4.47
C GLU A 334 -0.28 -22.02 3.61
N PHE A 335 0.22 -21.04 2.85
CA PHE A 335 -0.55 -20.26 1.88
C PHE A 335 -0.61 -20.88 0.47
N ASN A 336 0.09 -22.01 0.26
CA ASN A 336 0.20 -22.71 -1.01
C ASN A 336 -0.90 -23.77 -1.23
N ASN A 337 -2.08 -23.59 -0.63
CA ASN A 337 -3.21 -24.55 -0.69
C ASN A 337 -2.80 -25.98 -0.25
N PRO A 338 -2.26 -26.17 0.96
CA PRO A 338 -1.75 -27.47 1.41
C PRO A 338 -2.84 -28.55 1.53
N LYS A 339 -4.10 -28.14 1.68
CA LYS A 339 -5.26 -29.05 1.77
C LYS A 339 -5.83 -29.44 0.41
N ASN A 340 -5.23 -28.98 -0.70
CA ASN A 340 -5.71 -29.18 -2.07
C ASN A 340 -7.21 -28.89 -2.21
N VAL A 341 -7.66 -27.79 -1.60
CA VAL A 341 -9.04 -27.34 -1.73
C VAL A 341 -9.30 -26.96 -3.18
N ALA A 342 -10.46 -27.35 -3.69
CA ALA A 342 -10.86 -27.14 -5.07
C ALA A 342 -10.93 -25.65 -5.45
N GLU A 343 -10.67 -25.36 -6.73
CA GLU A 343 -10.53 -23.99 -7.25
C GLU A 343 -11.85 -23.21 -7.28
N ASP A 344 -12.98 -23.91 -7.34
CA ASP A 344 -14.33 -23.35 -7.24
C ASP A 344 -14.57 -22.62 -5.90
N LYS A 345 -13.80 -22.96 -4.86
CA LYS A 345 -13.79 -22.27 -3.55
C LYS A 345 -12.81 -21.10 -3.49
N GLY A 346 -12.25 -20.67 -4.63
CA GLY A 346 -11.32 -19.55 -4.75
C GLY A 346 -9.86 -19.88 -4.40
N TYR A 347 -9.55 -21.14 -4.08
CA TYR A 347 -8.19 -21.59 -3.82
C TYR A 347 -7.46 -21.83 -5.14
N LEU A 348 -6.34 -21.15 -5.36
CA LEU A 348 -5.57 -21.36 -6.57
C LEU A 348 -4.78 -22.68 -6.52
N LYS A 349 -4.46 -23.23 -7.70
CA LYS A 349 -3.60 -24.42 -7.88
C LYS A 349 -2.25 -24.29 -7.19
N SER A 350 -1.93 -25.23 -6.30
CA SER A 350 -0.68 -25.26 -5.53
C SER A 350 0.56 -25.27 -6.42
N ILE A 351 1.66 -24.69 -5.93
CA ILE A 351 2.99 -24.88 -6.52
C ILE A 351 3.46 -26.27 -6.11
N THR A 352 3.73 -27.12 -7.08
CA THR A 352 4.30 -28.45 -6.87
C THR A 352 5.73 -28.33 -6.37
N ASN A 353 6.12 -29.15 -5.39
CA ASN A 353 7.45 -29.15 -4.77
C ASN A 353 7.87 -27.74 -4.30
N PHE A 354 7.03 -27.13 -3.46
CA PHE A 354 7.29 -25.80 -2.92
C PHE A 354 8.62 -25.75 -2.15
N LYS A 355 9.49 -24.82 -2.55
CA LYS A 355 10.81 -24.55 -1.97
C LYS A 355 10.96 -23.07 -1.63
N GLY A 356 9.84 -22.36 -1.43
CA GLY A 356 9.86 -20.94 -1.11
C GLY A 356 10.64 -20.67 0.18
N PRO A 357 11.00 -19.39 0.42
CA PRO A 357 10.44 -18.22 -0.24
C PRO A 357 11.07 -17.92 -1.61
N TYR A 358 10.25 -17.80 -2.66
CA TYR A 358 10.70 -17.49 -4.02
C TYR A 358 10.94 -15.99 -4.27
N ILE A 359 10.34 -15.15 -3.43
CA ILE A 359 10.48 -13.68 -3.41
C ILE A 359 10.85 -13.24 -1.99
N SER A 360 11.43 -12.05 -1.85
CA SER A 360 11.91 -11.53 -0.56
C SER A 360 11.11 -10.31 -0.09
N SER A 361 10.91 -10.15 1.22
CA SER A 361 10.41 -8.93 1.86
C SER A 361 11.54 -8.03 2.40
N THR A 362 12.80 -8.34 2.10
CA THR A 362 13.96 -7.54 2.52
C THR A 362 14.23 -6.41 1.52
N PRO A 363 14.13 -5.13 1.92
CA PRO A 363 14.31 -4.01 1.00
C PRO A 363 15.74 -3.93 0.47
N ASP A 364 15.90 -3.54 -0.80
CA ASP A 364 17.19 -3.08 -1.34
C ASP A 364 17.43 -1.66 -0.85
N GLN A 365 18.49 -1.45 -0.07
CA GLN A 365 18.79 -0.16 0.55
C GLN A 365 19.97 0.54 -0.14
N GLN A 366 19.85 1.84 -0.36
CA GLN A 366 20.87 2.69 -0.97
C GLN A 366 20.93 4.05 -0.27
N VAL A 367 22.12 4.66 -0.21
CA VAL A 367 22.32 5.98 0.40
C VAL A 367 22.91 6.92 -0.64
N PHE A 368 22.35 8.11 -0.73
CA PHE A 368 22.77 9.14 -1.68
C PHE A 368 23.03 10.45 -0.95
N GLU A 369 24.17 11.05 -1.22
CA GLU A 369 24.45 12.43 -0.83
C GLU A 369 23.81 13.39 -1.83
N ILE A 370 23.02 14.32 -1.32
CA ILE A 370 22.42 15.42 -2.06
C ILE A 370 23.54 16.36 -2.47
N GLN A 371 23.68 16.59 -3.77
CA GLN A 371 24.72 17.45 -4.34
C GLN A 371 24.19 18.85 -4.63
N LYS A 372 25.11 19.81 -4.79
CA LYS A 372 24.74 21.16 -5.24
C LYS A 372 24.01 21.09 -6.59
N GLY A 373 22.76 21.56 -6.60
CA GLY A 373 21.89 21.55 -7.78
C GLY A 373 20.92 20.37 -7.85
N ASP A 374 21.06 19.35 -7.00
CA ASP A 374 20.01 18.34 -6.80
C ASP A 374 18.81 19.06 -6.17
N ARG A 375 17.71 19.18 -6.92
CA ARG A 375 16.59 20.06 -6.57
C ARG A 375 15.34 19.28 -6.21
N TYR A 376 15.02 18.23 -6.95
CA TYR A 376 13.80 17.47 -6.73
C TYR A 376 14.09 15.98 -6.60
N LEU A 377 13.48 15.36 -5.61
CA LEU A 377 13.30 13.92 -5.54
C LEU A 377 11.91 13.59 -6.09
N VAL A 378 11.84 12.71 -7.08
CA VAL A 378 10.58 12.22 -7.66
C VAL A 378 10.46 10.74 -7.38
N LEU A 379 9.35 10.32 -6.77
CA LEU A 379 8.97 8.93 -6.56
C LEU A 379 7.68 8.62 -7.33
N GLY A 380 7.51 7.39 -7.79
CA GLY A 380 6.23 6.94 -8.31
C GLY A 380 6.07 5.43 -8.39
N SER A 381 4.82 4.97 -8.45
CA SER A 381 4.43 3.58 -8.71
C SER A 381 4.75 3.18 -10.15
N ASP A 382 4.68 1.88 -10.46
CA ASP A 382 5.00 1.42 -11.81
C ASP A 382 4.07 2.03 -12.88
N GLY A 383 2.82 2.34 -12.53
CA GLY A 383 1.87 3.03 -13.41
C GLY A 383 2.35 4.38 -13.93
N LEU A 384 3.21 5.11 -13.20
CA LEU A 384 3.93 6.27 -13.75
C LEU A 384 5.04 5.83 -14.71
N TRP A 385 5.87 4.90 -14.25
CA TRP A 385 7.13 4.56 -14.90
C TRP A 385 6.99 3.65 -16.12
N ASP A 386 5.79 3.14 -16.36
CA ASP A 386 5.40 2.44 -17.58
C ASP A 386 5.00 3.44 -18.68
N GLU A 387 4.57 4.65 -18.31
CA GLU A 387 4.17 5.70 -19.25
C GLU A 387 5.30 6.69 -19.56
N LEU A 388 6.14 7.04 -18.57
CA LEU A 388 7.22 8.01 -18.74
C LEU A 388 8.59 7.46 -18.37
N THR A 389 9.59 7.82 -19.18
CA THR A 389 10.99 7.55 -18.88
C THR A 389 11.54 8.54 -17.86
N LYS A 390 12.59 8.13 -17.14
CA LYS A 390 13.33 9.01 -16.21
C LYS A 390 13.89 10.25 -16.90
N SER A 391 14.25 10.14 -18.18
CA SER A 391 14.76 11.28 -18.93
C SER A 391 13.68 12.29 -19.27
N GLU A 392 12.45 11.85 -19.56
CA GLU A 392 11.31 12.73 -19.81
C GLU A 392 10.94 13.48 -18.52
N ILE A 393 10.77 12.76 -17.40
CA ILE A 393 10.51 13.40 -16.10
C ILE A 393 11.62 14.39 -15.73
N SER A 394 12.88 14.03 -15.95
CA SER A 394 13.99 14.95 -15.68
C SER A 394 13.94 16.22 -16.53
N LYS A 395 13.49 16.15 -17.79
CA LYS A 395 13.30 17.33 -18.66
C LYS A 395 12.13 18.20 -18.17
N ILE A 396 11.02 17.59 -17.76
CA ILE A 396 9.87 18.30 -17.17
C ILE A 396 10.31 19.07 -15.93
N VAL A 397 11.08 18.41 -15.05
CA VAL A 397 11.62 19.03 -13.83
C VAL A 397 12.54 20.20 -14.15
N GLN A 398 13.44 20.07 -15.13
CA GLN A 398 14.34 21.16 -15.52
C GLN A 398 13.58 22.36 -16.09
N LYS A 399 12.59 22.11 -16.96
CA LYS A 399 11.75 23.14 -17.56
C LYS A 399 10.98 23.94 -16.50
N ASN A 400 10.49 23.26 -15.46
CA ASN A 400 9.63 23.84 -14.42
C ASN A 400 10.34 23.91 -13.05
N GLN A 401 11.66 24.10 -13.02
CA GLN A 401 12.49 23.96 -11.81
C GLN A 401 12.09 24.86 -10.62
N HIS A 402 11.30 25.91 -10.85
CA HIS A 402 10.83 26.85 -9.82
C HIS A 402 9.37 26.61 -9.40
N ASN A 403 8.68 25.63 -9.97
CA ASN A 403 7.26 25.40 -9.72
C ASN A 403 6.96 23.88 -9.67
N LYS A 404 7.00 23.33 -8.46
CA LYS A 404 6.70 21.90 -8.21
C LYS A 404 5.27 21.49 -8.61
N ASP A 405 4.30 22.40 -8.52
CA ASP A 405 2.92 22.15 -8.91
C ASP A 405 2.81 21.95 -10.44
N GLU A 406 3.54 22.76 -11.21
CA GLU A 406 3.62 22.59 -12.65
C GLU A 406 4.40 21.33 -13.05
N ILE A 407 5.46 20.98 -12.30
CA ILE A 407 6.19 19.70 -12.50
C ILE A 407 5.23 18.52 -12.41
N ILE A 408 4.49 18.40 -11.30
CA ILE A 408 3.63 17.23 -11.08
C ILE A 408 2.43 17.20 -12.04
N LYS A 409 1.87 18.37 -12.36
CA LYS A 409 0.81 18.49 -13.37
C LYS A 409 1.29 18.04 -14.74
N GLN A 410 2.45 18.53 -15.20
CA GLN A 410 2.98 18.17 -16.51
C GLN A 410 3.38 16.68 -16.56
N ILE A 411 3.95 16.12 -15.48
CA ILE A 411 4.21 14.67 -15.38
C ILE A 411 2.90 13.88 -15.56
N PHE A 412 1.83 14.28 -14.87
CA PHE A 412 0.55 13.58 -14.96
C PHE A 412 -0.10 13.70 -16.34
N GLU A 413 -0.11 14.90 -16.93
CA GLU A 413 -0.65 15.14 -18.26
C GLU A 413 0.10 14.32 -19.32
N GLU A 414 1.43 14.35 -19.32
CA GLU A 414 2.23 13.58 -20.27
C GLU A 414 2.06 12.07 -20.08
N SER A 415 1.91 11.59 -18.83
CA SER A 415 1.63 10.18 -18.54
C SER A 415 0.30 9.73 -19.14
N LEU A 416 -0.78 10.50 -18.94
CA LEU A 416 -2.08 10.18 -19.52
C LEU A 416 -2.09 10.30 -21.04
N SER A 417 -1.41 11.30 -21.61
CA SER A 417 -1.28 11.42 -23.06
C SER A 417 -0.51 10.24 -23.68
N HIS A 418 0.52 9.73 -22.99
CA HIS A 418 1.24 8.54 -23.44
C HIS A 418 0.35 7.29 -23.36
N ALA A 419 -0.39 7.10 -22.26
CA ALA A 419 -1.34 6.00 -22.10
C ALA A 419 -2.44 6.05 -23.19
N ALA A 420 -2.98 7.25 -23.48
CA ALA A 420 -3.97 7.45 -24.53
C ALA A 420 -3.44 7.06 -25.91
N LYS A 421 -2.24 7.54 -26.27
CA LYS A 421 -1.57 7.22 -27.54
C LYS A 421 -1.28 5.72 -27.67
N SER A 422 -0.78 5.09 -26.61
CA SER A 422 -0.50 3.64 -26.56
C SER A 422 -1.77 2.81 -26.78
N ASN A 423 -2.92 3.33 -26.36
CA ASN A 423 -4.23 2.71 -26.55
C ASN A 423 -5.01 3.26 -27.77
N LYS A 424 -4.37 4.07 -28.63
CA LYS A 424 -4.96 4.67 -29.85
C LYS A 424 -6.24 5.46 -29.59
N MET A 425 -6.28 6.24 -28.51
CA MET A 425 -7.39 7.10 -28.12
C MET A 425 -6.95 8.54 -27.87
N SER A 426 -7.90 9.47 -27.77
CA SER A 426 -7.61 10.87 -27.43
C SER A 426 -7.44 11.06 -25.92
N ASP A 427 -6.77 12.14 -25.54
CA ASP A 427 -6.59 12.54 -24.13
C ASP A 427 -7.94 12.83 -23.44
N GLU A 428 -8.93 13.31 -24.19
CA GLU A 428 -10.28 13.49 -23.66
C GLU A 428 -10.97 12.16 -23.38
N ASP A 429 -10.82 11.19 -24.28
CA ASP A 429 -11.51 9.91 -24.17
C ASP A 429 -10.98 9.10 -23.00
N ILE A 430 -9.66 9.05 -22.80
CA ILE A 430 -9.07 8.31 -21.68
C ILE A 430 -9.55 8.85 -20.33
N ARG A 431 -9.71 10.18 -20.21
CA ARG A 431 -10.18 10.85 -18.98
C ARG A 431 -11.66 10.58 -18.69
N LYS A 432 -12.47 10.32 -19.72
CA LYS A 432 -13.89 9.98 -19.62
C LYS A 432 -14.12 8.52 -19.23
N ILE A 433 -13.09 7.66 -19.26
CA ILE A 433 -13.22 6.25 -18.86
C ILE A 433 -13.57 6.17 -17.36
N PRO A 434 -14.64 5.45 -16.99
CA PRO A 434 -15.04 5.33 -15.59
C PRO A 434 -14.05 4.47 -14.79
N LEU A 435 -13.98 4.76 -13.48
CA LEU A 435 -13.19 3.98 -12.52
C LEU A 435 -13.51 2.48 -12.61
N GLY A 436 -12.49 1.63 -12.49
CA GLY A 436 -12.59 0.18 -12.62
C GLY A 436 -12.58 -0.35 -14.07
N LYS A 437 -12.76 0.51 -15.08
CA LYS A 437 -12.53 0.13 -16.50
C LYS A 437 -11.16 0.57 -17.04
N ARG A 438 -10.51 1.51 -16.34
CA ARG A 438 -9.22 2.10 -16.70
C ARG A 438 -8.05 1.13 -16.62
N ARG A 439 -8.10 0.12 -15.75
CA ARG A 439 -7.02 -0.85 -15.55
C ARG A 439 -6.54 -1.57 -16.82
N LYS A 440 -7.40 -1.66 -17.83
CA LYS A 440 -7.05 -2.24 -19.15
C LYS A 440 -6.18 -1.32 -20.01
N LEU A 441 -6.10 -0.04 -19.66
CA LEU A 441 -5.46 1.03 -20.45
C LEU A 441 -4.17 1.50 -19.78
N HIS A 442 -4.21 1.70 -18.46
CA HIS A 442 -3.07 2.10 -17.62
C HIS A 442 -3.26 1.55 -16.21
N ASP A 443 -2.21 1.61 -15.37
CA ASP A 443 -2.28 1.23 -13.96
C ASP A 443 -2.67 2.40 -13.05
N ASP A 444 -2.83 2.15 -11.75
CA ASP A 444 -2.88 3.21 -10.75
C ASP A 444 -1.59 4.07 -10.86
N ILE A 445 -1.75 5.39 -10.90
CA ILE A 445 -0.62 6.32 -11.02
C ILE A 445 -0.48 7.05 -9.70
N THR A 446 0.64 6.88 -9.01
CA THR A 446 1.03 7.67 -7.85
C THR A 446 2.35 8.38 -8.12
N VAL A 447 2.40 9.69 -7.91
CA VAL A 447 3.60 10.51 -8.08
C VAL A 447 3.78 11.39 -6.85
N ILE A 448 5.02 11.45 -6.34
CA ILE A 448 5.40 12.37 -5.28
C ILE A 448 6.64 13.14 -5.74
N VAL A 449 6.57 14.47 -5.69
CA VAL A 449 7.69 15.37 -5.97
C VAL A 449 8.04 16.11 -4.68
N VAL A 450 9.31 16.00 -4.29
CA VAL A 450 9.85 16.57 -3.05
C VAL A 450 10.92 17.59 -3.39
N ASP A 451 10.76 18.81 -2.91
CA ASP A 451 11.74 19.89 -3.02
C ASP A 451 12.87 19.72 -1.99
N LEU A 452 14.07 19.43 -2.50
CA LEU A 452 15.30 19.25 -1.74
C LEU A 452 16.06 20.56 -1.49
N GLN A 453 15.48 21.73 -1.82
CA GLN A 453 16.13 23.01 -1.56
C GLN A 453 16.50 23.19 -0.09
N GLY A 454 17.75 23.61 0.16
CA GLY A 454 18.26 23.89 1.50
C GLY A 454 18.57 22.63 2.33
N GLN A 455 18.72 21.47 1.68
CA GLN A 455 19.30 20.27 2.31
C GLN A 455 20.84 20.22 2.21
N VAL A 456 21.44 21.11 1.41
CA VAL A 456 22.90 21.27 1.21
C VAL A 456 23.31 22.66 1.62
#